data_AF-A0A1Q3QI22-F1
#
_entry.id   AF-A0A1Q3QI22-F1
#
_cell.length_a   1.000
_cell.length_b   1.000
_cell.length_c   1.000
_cell.angle_alpha   90.00
_cell.angle_beta   90.00
_cell.angle_gamma   90.00
#
_symmetry.space_group_name_H-M   'P 1'
#
loop_
_entity.id
_entity.type
_entity.pdbx_description
1 polymer ?
#
loop_
_entity_poly.entity_id
_entity_poly.type
_entity_poly.pdbx_seq_one_letter_code
_entity_poly.pdbx_strand_id
1 'polypeptide(L)' 'MEAIKIEILNPKAFQLIEGMQDLNLIRITEEPETKLKSYLKKMRKNAAKVPDLDEITEIVEEVRTKRYAKK' A
#
# COMPACT_ATOMS: atom_id res chain seq x y z
N MET A 1 -17.57 8.16 4.66
CA MET A 1 -16.51 8.21 5.70
C MET A 1 -15.23 8.51 4.97
N GLU A 2 -14.66 9.68 5.21
CA GLU A 2 -13.39 10.10 4.59
C GLU A 2 -12.23 9.57 5.44
N ALA A 3 -11.25 8.95 4.78
CA ALA A 3 -10.06 8.40 5.44
C ALA A 3 -8.89 9.36 5.21
N ILE A 4 -8.37 9.94 6.29
CA ILE A 4 -7.26 10.89 6.25
C ILE A 4 -5.96 10.15 6.61
N LYS A 5 -4.95 10.25 5.74
CA LYS A 5 -3.58 9.78 6.05
C LYS A 5 -2.88 10.83 6.90
N ILE A 6 -2.41 10.43 8.08
CA ILE A 6 -1.73 11.31 9.03
C ILE A 6 -0.30 10.79 9.21
N GLU A 7 0.69 11.65 9.01
CA GLU A 7 2.09 11.34 9.33
C GLU A 7 2.43 11.84 10.74
N ILE A 8 2.92 10.94 11.58
CA ILE A 8 3.30 11.27 12.96
C ILE A 8 4.70 11.89 12.95
N LEU A 9 4.78 13.20 13.14
CA LEU A 9 6.04 13.93 13.22
C LEU A 9 6.68 13.89 14.61
N ASN A 10 5.88 13.66 15.66
CA ASN A 10 6.35 13.63 17.05
C ASN A 10 5.75 12.42 17.79
N PRO A 11 6.56 11.60 18.47
CA PRO A 11 6.06 10.44 19.22
C PRO A 11 5.03 10.78 20.29
N LYS A 12 5.02 12.02 20.84
CA LYS A 12 3.99 12.47 21.79
C LYS A 12 2.59 12.55 21.17
N ALA A 13 2.50 12.74 19.85
CA ALA A 13 1.22 12.78 19.16
C ALA A 13 0.52 11.40 19.15
N PHE A 14 1.27 10.30 19.29
CA PHE A 14 0.71 8.97 19.35
C PHE A 14 -0.21 8.80 20.57
N GLN A 15 0.20 9.28 21.74
CA GLN A 15 -0.60 9.23 22.97
C GLN A 15 -1.91 10.03 22.85
N LEU A 16 -1.88 11.15 22.12
CA LEU A 16 -3.09 11.95 21.86
C LEU A 16 -4.04 11.21 20.90
N ILE A 17 -3.49 10.52 19.90
CA ILE A 17 -4.27 9.73 18.94
C ILE A 17 -4.90 8.51 19.61
N GLU A 18 -4.17 7.84 20.51
CA GLU A 18 -4.69 6.75 21.35
C GLU A 18 -5.84 7.23 22.24
N GLY A 19 -5.69 8.39 22.90
CA GLY A 19 -6.79 8.99 23.67
C GLY A 19 -8.02 9.35 22.81
N MET A 20 -7.83 9.78 21.56
CA MET A 20 -8.94 10.03 20.62
C MET A 20 -9.60 8.72 20.14
N GLN A 21 -8.82 7.64 20.05
CA GLN A 21 -9.32 6.30 19.74
C GLN A 21 -10.18 5.75 20.88
N ASP A 22 -9.76 5.92 22.14
CA ASP A 22 -10.51 5.51 23.33
C ASP A 22 -11.88 6.20 23.43
N LEU A 23 -11.95 7.46 22.99
CA LEU A 23 -13.19 8.23 22.90
C LEU A 23 -14.02 7.90 21.64
N ASN A 24 -13.62 6.91 20.84
CA ASN A 24 -14.25 6.50 19.57
C ASN A 24 -14.38 7.62 18.53
N LEU A 25 -13.54 8.66 18.60
CA LEU A 25 -13.56 9.78 17.65
C LEU A 25 -12.81 9.45 16.36
N ILE A 26 -11.80 8.58 16.44
CA ILE A 26 -10.92 8.23 15.33
C ILE A 26 -10.71 6.71 15.32
N ARG A 27 -10.77 6.10 14.13
CA ARG A 27 -10.40 4.69 13.95
C ARG A 27 -9.00 4.61 13.35
N ILE A 28 -8.03 4.20 14.16
CA ILE A 28 -6.69 3.84 13.65
C ILE A 28 -6.85 2.56 12.85
N THR A 29 -6.66 2.65 11.54
CA THR A 29 -6.60 1.49 10.67
C THR A 29 -5.17 1.38 10.19
N GLU A 30 -4.38 0.49 10.78
CA GLU A 30 -3.12 0.09 10.16
C GLU A 30 -3.47 -0.55 8.83
N GLU A 31 -2.94 -0.03 7.72
CA GLU A 31 -3.12 -0.68 6.43
C GLU A 31 -2.63 -2.13 6.60
N PRO A 32 -3.52 -3.14 6.47
CA PRO A 32 -3.10 -4.52 6.67
C PRO A 32 -2.03 -4.80 5.62
N GLU A 33 -0.81 -5.08 6.08
CA GLU A 33 0.28 -5.41 5.19
C GLU A 33 -0.12 -6.70 4.45
N THR A 34 -0.63 -6.55 3.23
CA THR A 34 -1.20 -7.69 2.50
C THR A 34 -0.11 -8.75 2.33
N LYS A 35 -0.48 -10.03 2.43
CA LYS A 35 0.45 -11.15 2.20
C LYS A 35 1.19 -11.01 0.86
N LEU A 36 0.54 -10.40 -0.13
CA LEU A 36 1.13 -10.03 -1.41
C LEU A 36 2.25 -8.99 -1.26
N LYS A 37 2.01 -7.88 -0.54
CA LYS A 37 3.00 -6.81 -0.31
C LYS A 37 4.23 -7.33 0.41
N SER A 38 4.05 -8.16 1.44
CA SER A 38 5.17 -8.77 2.16
C SER A 38 5.95 -9.79 1.30
N TYR A 39 5.26 -10.57 0.47
CA TYR A 39 5.90 -11.48 -0.49
C TYR A 39 6.69 -10.74 -1.56
N LEU A 40 6.11 -9.69 -2.15
CA LEU A 40 6.78 -8.83 -3.14
C LEU A 40 8.03 -8.17 -2.56
N LYS A 41 7.96 -7.71 -1.30
CA LYS A 41 9.11 -7.13 -0.59
C LYS A 41 10.24 -8.15 -0.42
N LYS A 42 9.93 -9.41 -0.13
CA LYS A 42 10.93 -10.51 -0.07
C LYS A 42 11.54 -10.81 -1.43
N MET A 43 10.71 -10.93 -2.48
CA MET A 43 11.14 -11.20 -3.86
C MET A 43 12.04 -10.10 -4.42
N ARG A 44 11.73 -8.83 -4.11
CA ARG A 44 12.48 -7.66 -4.59
C ARG A 44 13.71 -7.33 -3.76
N LYS A 45 14.00 -8.07 -2.68
CA LYS A 45 15.11 -7.78 -1.76
C LYS A 45 16.48 -7.77 -2.45
N ASN A 46 16.64 -8.56 -3.52
CA ASN A 46 17.88 -8.66 -4.31
C ASN A 46 17.72 -8.08 -5.73
N ALA A 47 16.63 -7.36 -6.01
CA ALA A 47 16.40 -6.80 -7.33
C ALA A 47 17.22 -5.52 -7.51
N ALA A 48 18.01 -5.46 -8.58
CA ALA A 48 18.79 -4.27 -8.93
C ALA A 48 17.91 -3.08 -9.36
N LYS A 49 16.72 -3.37 -9.91
CA LYS A 49 15.74 -2.37 -10.35
C LYS A 49 14.34 -2.81 -9.91
N VAL A 50 13.62 -1.93 -9.24
CA VAL A 50 12.20 -2.10 -8.94
C VAL A 50 11.41 -1.45 -10.07
N PRO A 51 10.47 -2.16 -10.72
CA PRO A 51 9.64 -1.57 -11.77
C PRO A 51 8.74 -0.47 -11.20
N ASP A 52 8.57 0.60 -11.97
CA ASP A 52 7.61 1.66 -11.65
C ASP A 52 6.18 1.26 -12.06
N LEU A 53 5.19 2.00 -11.57
CA LEU A 53 3.77 1.76 -11.87
C LEU A 53 3.48 1.80 -13.38
N ASP A 54 4.12 2.70 -14.11
CA ASP A 54 3.93 2.84 -15.55
C ASP A 54 4.51 1.62 -16.30
N GLU A 55 5.73 1.18 -15.95
CA GLU A 55 6.35 -0.04 -16.49
C GLU A 55 5.49 -1.28 -16.20
N ILE A 56 4.90 -1.37 -15.01
CA ILE A 56 3.98 -2.47 -14.65
C ILE A 56 2.72 -2.45 -15.53
N THR A 57 2.18 -1.26 -15.76
CA THR A 57 0.94 -1.08 -16.52
C THR A 57 1.13 -1.50 -17.97
N GLU A 58 2.23 -1.07 -18.60
CA GLU A 58 2.57 -1.43 -19.98
C GLU A 58 2.67 -2.95 -20.17
N ILE A 59 3.39 -3.64 -19.28
CA ILE A 59 3.54 -5.11 -19.33
C ILE A 59 2.18 -5.81 -19.20
N VAL A 60 1.32 -5.33 -18.29
CA VAL A 60 0.00 -5.91 -18.06
C VAL A 60 -0.89 -5.72 -19.29
N GLU A 61 -0.86 -4.54 -19.91
CA GLU A 61 -1.60 -4.26 -21.13
C GLU A 61 -1.11 -5.12 -22.31
N GLU A 62 0.20 -5.28 -22.48
CA GLU A 62 0.76 -6.17 -23.49
C GLU A 62 0.28 -7.63 -23.33
N VAL A 63 0.29 -8.15 -22.10
CA VAL A 63 -0.20 -9.51 -21.82
C VAL A 63 -1.71 -9.62 -22.07
N ARG A 64 -2.48 -8.59 -21.69
CA ARG A 64 -3.94 -8.55 -21.93
C ARG A 64 -4.25 -8.51 -23.42
N THR A 65 -3.60 -7.65 -24.19
CA THR A 65 -3.81 -7.58 -25.64
C THR A 65 -3.48 -8.93 -26.29
N LYS A 66 -2.35 -9.57 -25.96
CA LYS A 66 -2.02 -10.91 -26.46
C LYS A 66 -3.04 -11.98 -26.09
N ARG A 67 -3.62 -11.91 -24.89
CA ARG A 67 -4.60 -12.90 -24.40
C ARG A 67 -5.99 -12.70 -24.99
N TYR A 68 -6.42 -11.45 -25.17
CA TYR A 68 -7.78 -11.12 -25.59
C TYR A 68 -7.91 -10.83 -27.10
N ALA A 69 -6.82 -10.49 -27.81
CA ALA A 69 -6.86 -10.27 -29.27
C ALA A 69 -6.99 -11.57 -30.09
N LYS A 70 -6.78 -12.74 -29.46
CA LYS A 70 -7.00 -14.07 -30.08
C LYS A 70 -8.43 -14.60 -29.92
N LYS A 71 -9.31 -13.87 -29.25
CA LYS A 71 -10.66 -14.32 -28.92
C LYS A 71 -11.70 -13.61 -29.77
#